data_AF-A0A2D5RT89-F1
#
_entry.id   AF-A0A2D5RT89-F1
#
_cell.length_a   1.000
_cell.length_b   1.000
_cell.length_c   1.000
_cell.angle_alpha   90.00
_cell.angle_beta   90.00
_cell.angle_gamma   90.00
#
_symmetry.space_group_name_H-M   'P 1'
#
loop_
_entity.id
_entity.type
_entity.pdbx_description
1 polymer ?
#
loop_
_entity_poly.entity_id
_entity_poly.type
_entity_poly.pdbx_seq_one_letter_code
_entity_poly.pdbx_strand_id
1 'polypeptide(L)'
;MAVATINSKHSAYSNKLRWFVFSLILLSVMLSWSGIIDRYTTAYIDDALVEASSAFLIARGMNALISFLQSVTFEFSVGVGGSVGAGEVLDPLNDLVEQYSSAMKLAIGSLVIQKVLLEIVSDTFFKIMLSISALLVLVSSLLPGVFSSVYFKMLLLRCFLALLFLRFALVLVVAANGLVDNAFLYERTQQQMHILESIEGVQDQDNQLINPALTRDLTEDISTLQQQLTSNSRTVLKLQQQQQQGQQELAGLEQQLDSLLDELGVLQRLNYLKPDPRVEQLTAKIKQRREMQQRWQNEQQNLLRQQADIRNQVQLAEMALEGKTPGFFAAIANSFSSLGDGIAAVKDAVNPRLVYQLKQRLDDAVTNILNVMALFFLKTLLLPLLFLYVLKKGFTVIWQSKPAVVN
;
A
#
# COMPACT_ATOMS: atom_id res chain seq x y z
N MET A 1 -17.52 72.53 -37.71
CA MET A 1 -16.52 72.20 -36.66
C MET A 1 -16.98 71.08 -35.70
N ALA A 2 -17.94 70.21 -36.08
CA ALA A 2 -18.52 69.18 -35.20
C ALA A 2 -18.33 67.72 -35.68
N VAL A 3 -17.53 67.49 -36.74
CA VAL A 3 -17.27 66.15 -37.29
C VAL A 3 -15.97 65.54 -36.74
N ALA A 4 -15.08 66.33 -36.15
CA ALA A 4 -13.79 65.85 -35.62
C ALA A 4 -13.88 65.24 -34.22
N THR A 5 -14.92 65.55 -33.44
CA THR A 5 -15.05 65.08 -32.04
C THR A 5 -15.57 63.65 -31.91
N ILE A 6 -16.37 63.17 -32.87
CA ILE A 6 -16.94 61.80 -32.82
C ILE A 6 -15.87 60.74 -33.13
N ASN A 7 -14.93 61.04 -34.04
CA ASN A 7 -13.88 60.10 -34.44
C ASN A 7 -12.80 59.88 -33.35
N SER A 8 -12.61 60.87 -32.46
CA SER A 8 -11.65 60.78 -31.35
C SER A 8 -12.08 59.83 -30.22
N LYS A 9 -13.41 59.72 -29.96
CA LYS A 9 -13.95 58.81 -28.94
C LYS A 9 -13.83 57.34 -29.36
N HIS A 10 -14.13 56.99 -30.61
CA HIS A 10 -14.00 55.61 -31.11
C HIS A 10 -12.54 55.12 -31.13
N SER A 11 -11.58 55.98 -31.51
CA SER A 11 -10.14 55.69 -31.44
C SER A 11 -9.65 55.47 -30.00
N ALA A 12 -10.16 56.24 -29.04
CA ALA A 12 -9.76 56.13 -27.63
C ALA A 12 -10.22 54.81 -26.98
N TYR A 13 -11.41 54.29 -27.31
CA TYR A 13 -11.85 52.97 -26.84
C TYR A 13 -11.03 51.82 -27.43
N SER A 14 -10.64 51.92 -28.71
CA SER A 14 -9.75 50.97 -29.40
C SER A 14 -8.35 50.92 -28.76
N ASN A 15 -7.75 52.07 -28.45
CA ASN A 15 -6.43 52.12 -27.83
C ASN A 15 -6.43 51.64 -26.38
N LYS A 16 -7.42 52.02 -25.57
CA LYS A 16 -7.55 51.50 -24.19
C LYS A 16 -7.73 49.99 -24.16
N LEU A 17 -8.55 49.44 -25.07
CA LEU A 17 -8.75 48.00 -25.20
C LEU A 17 -7.47 47.27 -25.64
N ARG A 18 -6.68 47.85 -26.56
CA ARG A 18 -5.37 47.31 -26.97
C ARG A 18 -4.38 47.24 -25.81
N TRP A 19 -4.25 48.33 -25.04
CA TRP A 19 -3.39 48.36 -23.85
C TRP A 19 -3.86 47.36 -22.78
N PHE A 20 -5.17 47.19 -22.60
CA PHE A 20 -5.72 46.16 -21.72
C PHE A 20 -5.33 44.75 -22.16
N VAL A 21 -5.46 44.42 -23.45
CA VAL A 21 -5.05 43.11 -23.99
C VAL A 21 -3.55 42.89 -23.84
N PHE A 22 -2.71 43.90 -24.09
CA PHE A 22 -1.27 43.80 -23.87
C PHE A 22 -0.91 43.57 -22.40
N SER A 23 -1.57 44.30 -21.50
CA SER A 23 -1.41 44.08 -20.06
C SER A 23 -1.82 42.67 -19.66
N LEU A 24 -2.90 42.12 -20.24
CA LEU A 24 -3.35 40.76 -20.00
C LEU A 24 -2.34 39.71 -20.48
N ILE A 25 -1.78 39.89 -21.69
CA ILE A 25 -0.74 39.01 -22.24
C ILE A 25 0.48 39.02 -21.33
N LEU A 26 0.97 40.20 -20.96
CA LEU A 26 2.15 40.34 -20.11
C LEU A 26 1.92 39.75 -18.72
N LEU A 27 0.74 39.99 -18.13
CA LEU A 27 0.32 39.39 -16.87
C LEU A 27 0.30 37.86 -16.96
N SER A 28 -0.25 37.29 -18.04
CA SER A 28 -0.30 35.84 -18.21
C SER A 28 1.08 35.19 -18.28
N VAL A 29 2.04 35.85 -18.94
CA VAL A 29 3.43 35.40 -19.00
C VAL A 29 4.07 35.52 -17.62
N MET A 30 3.92 36.65 -16.94
CA MET A 30 4.43 36.82 -15.57
C MET A 30 3.88 35.76 -14.60
N LEU A 31 2.57 35.48 -14.66
CA LEU A 31 1.93 34.46 -13.84
C LEU A 31 2.49 33.06 -14.15
N SER A 32 2.71 32.76 -15.43
CA SER A 32 3.31 31.50 -15.88
C SER A 32 4.74 31.31 -15.37
N TRP A 33 5.53 32.38 -15.23
CA TRP A 33 6.90 32.30 -14.71
C TRP A 33 6.97 32.30 -13.18
N SER A 34 5.97 32.88 -12.51
CA SER A 34 5.88 32.95 -11.05
C SER A 34 5.85 31.56 -10.38
N GLY A 35 5.19 30.59 -11.03
CA GLY A 35 5.11 29.20 -10.57
C GLY A 35 4.36 29.01 -9.23
N ILE A 36 3.68 30.03 -8.73
CA ILE A 36 2.92 29.96 -7.47
C ILE A 36 1.80 28.92 -7.58
N ILE A 37 1.03 29.00 -8.67
CA ILE A 37 -0.10 28.10 -8.90
C ILE A 37 0.41 26.69 -9.21
N ASP A 38 1.47 26.56 -10.03
CA ASP A 38 2.13 25.29 -10.33
C ASP A 38 2.50 24.55 -9.03
N ARG A 39 3.22 25.22 -8.11
CA ARG A 39 3.61 24.64 -6.81
C ARG A 39 2.41 24.18 -5.98
N TYR A 40 1.36 25.01 -5.90
CA TYR A 40 0.14 24.66 -5.17
C TYR A 40 -0.55 23.44 -5.78
N THR A 41 -0.68 23.40 -7.11
CA THR A 41 -1.33 22.28 -7.80
C THR A 41 -0.53 20.98 -7.73
N THR A 42 0.80 21.04 -7.83
CA THR A 42 1.66 19.86 -7.71
C THR A 42 1.62 19.32 -6.29
N ALA A 43 1.73 20.17 -5.27
CA ALA A 43 1.63 19.75 -3.87
C ALA A 43 0.29 19.06 -3.57
N TYR A 44 -0.82 19.65 -4.05
CA TYR A 44 -2.14 19.04 -3.90
C TYR A 44 -2.24 17.64 -4.55
N ILE A 45 -1.72 17.45 -5.77
CA ILE A 45 -1.74 16.13 -6.40
C ILE A 45 -0.83 15.14 -5.67
N ASP A 46 0.34 15.59 -5.20
CA ASP A 46 1.27 14.74 -4.46
C ASP A 46 0.65 14.24 -3.16
N ASP A 47 0.01 15.12 -2.38
CA ASP A 47 -0.72 14.76 -1.16
C ASP A 47 -1.86 13.79 -1.50
N ALA A 48 -2.67 14.10 -2.52
CA ALA A 48 -3.76 13.22 -2.94
C ALA A 48 -3.27 11.83 -3.42
N LEU A 49 -2.07 11.76 -4.03
CA LEU A 49 -1.47 10.51 -4.48
C LEU A 49 -0.99 9.66 -3.29
N VAL A 50 -0.38 10.30 -2.28
CA VAL A 50 0.01 9.63 -1.02
C VAL A 50 -1.23 9.07 -0.33
N GLU A 51 -2.26 9.90 -0.14
CA GLU A 51 -3.51 9.47 0.50
C GLU A 51 -4.18 8.31 -0.27
N ALA A 52 -4.30 8.42 -1.60
CA ALA A 52 -4.91 7.36 -2.42
C ALA A 52 -4.09 6.05 -2.38
N SER A 53 -2.76 6.16 -2.31
CA SER A 53 -1.86 5.00 -2.23
C SER A 53 -1.94 4.32 -0.86
N SER A 54 -2.02 5.08 0.23
CA SER A 54 -2.27 4.56 1.58
C SER A 54 -3.60 3.79 1.62
N ALA A 55 -4.69 4.43 1.18
CA ALA A 55 -6.01 3.82 1.04
C ALA A 55 -5.98 2.49 0.26
N PHE A 56 -5.26 2.48 -0.86
CA PHE A 56 -5.13 1.29 -1.71
C PHE A 56 -4.39 0.14 -1.01
N LEU A 57 -3.33 0.44 -0.27
CA LEU A 57 -2.57 -0.56 0.50
C LEU A 57 -3.41 -1.15 1.63
N ILE A 58 -4.12 -0.30 2.39
CA ILE A 58 -5.06 -0.72 3.44
C ILE A 58 -6.11 -1.67 2.86
N ALA A 59 -6.72 -1.30 1.72
CA ALA A 59 -7.68 -2.14 1.03
C ALA A 59 -7.11 -3.51 0.67
N ARG A 60 -5.88 -3.54 0.16
CA ARG A 60 -5.21 -4.79 -0.23
C ARG A 60 -4.89 -5.66 0.98
N GLY A 61 -4.49 -5.06 2.08
CA GLY A 61 -4.38 -5.71 3.39
C GLY A 61 -5.71 -6.35 3.77
N MET A 62 -6.76 -5.55 3.87
CA MET A 62 -8.11 -6.03 4.22
C MET A 62 -8.59 -7.18 3.34
N ASN A 63 -8.35 -7.12 2.02
CA ASN A 63 -8.73 -8.20 1.11
C ASN A 63 -8.03 -9.52 1.48
N ALA A 64 -6.73 -9.47 1.80
CA ALA A 64 -5.97 -10.66 2.21
C ALA A 64 -6.48 -11.24 3.54
N LEU A 65 -6.85 -10.37 4.49
CA LEU A 65 -7.45 -10.79 5.76
C LEU A 65 -8.81 -11.47 5.56
N ILE A 66 -9.70 -10.87 4.78
CA ILE A 66 -11.05 -11.40 4.59
C ILE A 66 -10.98 -12.76 3.89
N SER A 67 -10.15 -12.89 2.85
CA SER A 67 -9.89 -14.18 2.20
C SER A 67 -9.36 -15.24 3.19
N PHE A 68 -8.52 -14.83 4.15
CA PHE A 68 -8.08 -15.74 5.21
C PHE A 68 -9.23 -16.16 6.12
N LEU A 69 -10.07 -15.24 6.60
CA LEU A 69 -11.20 -15.59 7.48
C LEU A 69 -12.22 -16.49 6.77
N GLN A 70 -12.45 -16.28 5.48
CA GLN A 70 -13.27 -17.18 4.66
C GLN A 70 -12.66 -18.58 4.53
N SER A 71 -11.32 -18.69 4.50
CA SER A 71 -10.63 -19.97 4.42
C SER A 71 -10.76 -20.81 5.71
N VAL A 72 -11.08 -20.18 6.85
CA VAL A 72 -11.30 -20.88 8.10
C VAL A 72 -12.77 -21.31 8.20
N THR A 73 -13.04 -22.58 7.92
CA THR A 73 -14.37 -23.16 7.95
C THR A 73 -14.89 -23.31 9.38
N PHE A 74 -15.61 -22.29 9.87
CA PHE A 74 -16.39 -22.40 11.09
C PHE A 74 -17.83 -22.83 10.77
N GLU A 75 -18.15 -24.08 11.09
CA GLU A 75 -19.53 -24.54 11.21
C GLU A 75 -20.10 -23.98 12.53
N PHE A 76 -20.62 -22.75 12.49
CA PHE A 76 -21.42 -22.25 13.60
C PHE A 76 -22.75 -23.00 13.62
N SER A 77 -22.87 -23.99 14.51
CA SER A 77 -24.15 -24.59 14.90
C SER A 77 -24.91 -23.58 15.76
N VAL A 78 -25.57 -22.62 15.12
CA VAL A 78 -26.64 -21.87 15.79
C VAL A 78 -27.82 -22.82 15.88
N GLY A 79 -28.33 -23.02 17.11
CA GLY A 79 -29.38 -23.98 17.41
C GLY A 79 -30.54 -23.95 16.41
N VAL A 80 -31.06 -25.16 16.14
CA VAL A 80 -32.10 -25.50 15.15
C VAL A 80 -31.65 -25.40 13.68
N GLY A 81 -30.75 -26.30 13.30
CA GLY A 81 -30.82 -26.98 12.00
C GLY A 81 -30.30 -26.27 10.74
N GLY A 82 -29.65 -25.11 10.84
CA GLY A 82 -29.03 -24.44 9.70
C GLY A 82 -27.57 -24.10 9.95
N SER A 83 -26.63 -24.75 9.26
CA SER A 83 -25.23 -24.34 9.24
C SER A 83 -25.07 -23.15 8.29
N VAL A 84 -25.09 -21.93 8.82
CA VAL A 84 -24.65 -20.76 8.04
C VAL A 84 -23.13 -20.74 8.08
N GLY A 85 -22.49 -20.94 6.93
CA GLY A 85 -21.04 -20.91 6.83
C GLY A 85 -20.52 -19.52 7.18
N ALA A 86 -19.55 -19.42 8.09
CA ALA A 86 -18.95 -18.14 8.47
C ALA A 86 -18.38 -17.35 7.27
N GLY A 87 -18.05 -18.02 6.16
CA GLY A 87 -17.60 -17.41 4.91
C GLY A 87 -18.66 -16.57 4.19
N GLU A 88 -19.92 -17.04 4.12
CA GLU A 88 -21.00 -16.37 3.39
C GLU A 88 -21.40 -15.03 4.04
N VAL A 89 -21.19 -14.90 5.36
CA VAL A 89 -21.44 -13.66 6.11
C VAL A 89 -20.41 -12.57 5.77
N LEU A 90 -19.21 -12.94 5.32
CA LEU A 90 -18.13 -12.01 4.97
C LEU A 90 -18.13 -11.61 3.48
N ASP A 91 -18.96 -12.24 2.65
CA ASP A 91 -18.99 -11.99 1.20
C ASP A 91 -19.33 -10.53 0.84
N PRO A 92 -20.35 -9.88 1.44
CA PRO A 92 -20.65 -8.47 1.13
C PRO A 92 -19.47 -7.54 1.45
N LEU A 93 -18.70 -7.88 2.48
CA LEU A 93 -17.51 -7.16 2.90
C LEU A 93 -16.36 -7.34 1.92
N ASN A 94 -16.12 -8.57 1.48
CA ASN A 94 -15.11 -8.90 0.48
C ASN A 94 -15.37 -8.13 -0.83
N ASP A 95 -16.61 -8.14 -1.32
CA ASP A 95 -17.01 -7.45 -2.54
C ASP A 95 -16.78 -5.93 -2.46
N LEU A 96 -17.06 -5.33 -1.30
CA LEU A 96 -16.84 -3.89 -1.09
C LEU A 96 -15.36 -3.53 -1.06
N VAL A 97 -14.53 -4.35 -0.41
CA VAL A 97 -13.07 -4.14 -0.38
C VAL A 97 -12.48 -4.28 -1.79
N GLU A 98 -12.98 -5.23 -2.60
CA GLU A 98 -12.56 -5.40 -3.98
C GLU A 98 -12.94 -4.18 -4.86
N GLN A 99 -14.19 -3.71 -4.73
CA GLN A 99 -14.66 -2.50 -5.42
C GLN A 99 -13.86 -1.27 -5.01
N TYR A 100 -13.62 -1.11 -3.72
CA TYR A 100 -12.82 -0.03 -3.17
C TYR A 100 -11.37 -0.05 -3.71
N SER A 101 -10.71 -1.22 -3.67
CA SER A 101 -9.36 -1.39 -4.21
C SER A 101 -9.32 -1.03 -5.70
N SER A 102 -10.32 -1.45 -6.47
CA SER A 102 -10.44 -1.13 -7.89
C SER A 102 -10.66 0.37 -8.13
N ALA A 103 -11.49 1.02 -7.31
CA ALA A 103 -11.70 2.47 -7.38
C ALA A 103 -10.43 3.26 -7.03
N MET A 104 -9.67 2.84 -6.01
CA MET A 104 -8.40 3.49 -5.66
C MET A 104 -7.35 3.32 -6.76
N LYS A 105 -7.26 2.16 -7.43
CA LYS A 105 -6.38 1.98 -8.61
C LYS A 105 -6.69 3.00 -9.70
N LEU A 106 -7.98 3.21 -10.00
CA LEU A 106 -8.42 4.20 -10.98
C LEU A 106 -8.11 5.63 -10.53
N ALA A 107 -8.30 5.94 -9.24
CA ALA A 107 -7.98 7.24 -8.67
C ALA A 107 -6.47 7.55 -8.77
N ILE A 108 -5.61 6.61 -8.37
CA ILE A 108 -4.14 6.72 -8.49
C ILE A 108 -3.76 6.92 -9.96
N GLY A 109 -4.29 6.10 -10.87
CA GLY A 109 -4.03 6.23 -12.30
C GLY A 109 -4.42 7.61 -12.84
N SER A 110 -5.58 8.12 -12.46
CA SER A 110 -6.05 9.47 -12.81
C SER A 110 -5.10 10.56 -12.29
N LEU A 111 -4.69 10.47 -11.01
CA LEU A 111 -3.79 11.44 -10.38
C LEU A 111 -2.40 11.45 -11.02
N VAL A 112 -1.84 10.28 -11.34
CA VAL A 112 -0.54 10.17 -12.05
C VAL A 112 -0.62 10.82 -13.42
N ILE A 113 -1.69 10.57 -14.18
CA ILE A 113 -1.90 11.21 -15.49
C ILE A 113 -1.98 12.73 -15.34
N GLN A 114 -2.73 13.21 -14.33
CA GLN A 114 -2.84 14.64 -14.05
C GLN A 114 -1.48 15.26 -13.65
N LYS A 115 -0.68 14.57 -12.83
CA LYS A 115 0.67 15.00 -12.43
C LYS A 115 1.58 15.14 -13.64
N VAL A 116 1.67 14.10 -14.47
CA VAL A 116 2.50 14.12 -15.69
C VAL A 116 2.06 15.25 -16.62
N LEU A 117 0.75 15.44 -16.78
CA LEU A 117 0.23 16.50 -17.64
C LEU A 117 0.53 17.89 -17.05
N LEU A 118 0.48 18.08 -15.72
CA LEU A 118 0.89 19.30 -15.02
C LEU A 118 2.39 19.57 -15.21
N GLU A 119 3.24 18.56 -15.07
CA GLU A 119 4.68 18.68 -15.28
C GLU A 119 4.99 19.11 -16.71
N ILE A 120 4.34 18.49 -17.72
CA ILE A 120 4.52 18.84 -19.13
C ILE A 120 4.13 20.31 -19.39
N VAL A 121 2.96 20.75 -18.92
CA VAL A 121 2.52 22.14 -19.17
C VAL A 121 3.26 23.15 -18.33
N SER A 122 3.83 22.74 -17.18
CA SER A 122 4.59 23.59 -16.26
C SER A 122 6.07 23.68 -16.59
N ASP A 123 6.57 22.82 -17.48
CA ASP A 123 7.97 22.75 -17.86
C ASP A 123 8.52 24.07 -18.45
N THR A 124 9.84 24.24 -18.33
CA THR A 124 10.57 25.39 -18.84
C THR A 124 10.43 25.52 -20.35
N PHE A 125 10.41 24.41 -21.10
CA PHE A 125 10.15 24.43 -22.55
C PHE A 125 8.81 25.09 -22.87
N PHE A 126 7.75 24.71 -22.15
CA PHE A 126 6.42 25.28 -22.36
C PHE A 126 6.38 26.77 -22.00
N LYS A 127 7.05 27.19 -20.91
CA LYS A 127 7.17 28.61 -20.52
C LYS A 127 7.85 29.44 -21.60
N ILE A 128 8.93 28.93 -22.19
CA ILE A 128 9.66 29.59 -23.28
C ILE A 128 8.78 29.69 -24.53
N MET A 129 8.13 28.59 -24.93
CA MET A 129 7.25 28.55 -26.10
C MET A 129 6.07 29.54 -25.96
N LEU A 130 5.44 29.58 -24.78
CA LEU A 130 4.40 30.56 -24.45
C LEU A 130 4.94 31.99 -24.54
N SER A 131 6.11 32.26 -23.98
CA SER A 131 6.74 33.59 -23.98
C SER A 131 7.11 34.07 -25.39
N ILE A 132 7.64 33.19 -26.24
CA ILE A 132 7.95 33.49 -27.65
C ILE A 132 6.65 33.79 -28.41
N SER A 133 5.61 32.96 -28.24
CA SER A 133 4.32 33.20 -28.90
C SER A 133 3.66 34.51 -28.46
N ALA A 134 3.78 34.88 -27.17
CA ALA A 134 3.36 36.18 -26.65
C ALA A 134 4.12 37.33 -27.31
N LEU A 135 5.45 37.23 -27.39
CA LEU A 135 6.30 38.24 -28.03
C LEU A 135 5.94 38.43 -29.51
N LEU A 136 5.71 37.35 -30.26
CA LEU A 136 5.30 37.42 -31.67
C LEU A 136 3.94 38.13 -31.83
N VAL A 137 2.98 37.86 -30.95
CA VAL A 137 1.70 38.58 -30.94
C VAL A 137 1.90 40.07 -30.64
N LEU A 138 2.71 40.42 -29.64
CA LEU A 138 3.01 41.82 -29.29
C LEU A 138 3.69 42.56 -30.46
N VAL A 139 4.75 41.99 -31.03
CA VAL A 139 5.49 42.58 -32.16
C VAL A 139 4.58 42.76 -33.38
N SER A 140 3.76 41.76 -33.71
CA SER A 140 2.83 41.83 -34.85
C SER A 140 1.74 42.91 -34.69
N SER A 141 1.42 43.27 -33.45
CA SER A 141 0.42 44.27 -33.10
C SER A 141 1.01 45.68 -32.97
N LEU A 142 2.24 45.81 -32.45
CA LEU A 142 2.94 47.09 -32.24
C LEU A 142 3.67 47.62 -33.47
N LEU A 143 4.11 46.74 -34.38
CA LEU A 143 4.83 47.11 -35.61
C LEU A 143 3.99 46.75 -36.85
N PRO A 144 3.17 47.69 -37.36
CA PRO A 144 2.26 47.42 -38.49
C PRO A 144 2.97 46.93 -39.76
N GLY A 145 4.25 47.27 -39.94
CA GLY A 145 5.03 46.97 -41.14
C GLY A 145 5.79 45.62 -41.15
N VAL A 146 5.86 44.89 -40.04
CA VAL A 146 6.62 43.61 -39.98
C VAL A 146 5.81 42.45 -40.54
N PHE A 147 4.48 42.49 -40.38
CA PHE A 147 3.57 41.45 -40.89
C PHE A 147 2.37 42.10 -41.59
N SER A 148 2.32 42.06 -42.92
CA SER A 148 1.23 42.67 -43.69
C SER A 148 -0.03 41.80 -43.79
N SER A 149 0.08 40.48 -43.63
CA SER A 149 -1.07 39.58 -43.77
C SER A 149 -1.90 39.48 -42.49
N VAL A 150 -3.17 39.90 -42.57
CA VAL A 150 -4.16 39.80 -41.48
C VAL A 150 -4.36 38.34 -41.05
N TYR A 151 -4.33 37.40 -42.00
CA TYR A 151 -4.45 35.96 -41.74
C TYR A 151 -3.32 35.46 -40.83
N PHE A 152 -2.09 35.91 -41.06
CA PHE A 152 -0.93 35.49 -40.27
C PHE A 152 -0.98 36.01 -38.83
N LYS A 153 -1.41 37.27 -38.63
CA LYS A 153 -1.62 37.83 -37.28
C LYS A 153 -2.69 37.06 -36.50
N MET A 154 -3.77 36.68 -37.18
CA MET A 154 -4.83 35.88 -36.57
C MET A 154 -4.31 34.49 -36.20
N LEU A 155 -3.52 33.84 -37.05
CA LEU A 155 -2.90 32.56 -36.75
C LEU A 155 -2.01 32.62 -35.51
N LEU A 156 -1.12 33.63 -35.41
CA LEU A 156 -0.25 33.82 -34.24
C LEU A 156 -1.06 33.98 -32.94
N LEU A 157 -2.12 34.78 -32.98
CA LEU A 157 -3.02 34.96 -31.84
C LEU A 157 -3.71 33.64 -31.45
N ARG A 158 -4.19 32.86 -32.42
CA ARG A 158 -4.81 31.55 -32.16
C ARG A 158 -3.82 30.57 -31.54
N CYS A 159 -2.59 30.53 -32.04
CA CYS A 159 -1.53 29.69 -31.47
C CYS A 159 -1.20 30.11 -30.03
N PHE A 160 -1.03 31.41 -29.76
CA PHE A 160 -0.80 31.93 -28.41
C PHE A 160 -1.96 31.59 -27.48
N LEU A 161 -3.21 31.83 -27.89
CA LEU A 161 -4.38 31.50 -27.08
C LEU A 161 -4.53 30.00 -26.83
N ALA A 162 -4.19 29.15 -27.80
CA ALA A 162 -4.19 27.71 -27.63
C ALA A 162 -3.13 27.25 -26.60
N LEU A 163 -1.92 27.80 -26.66
CA LEU A 163 -0.86 27.52 -25.67
C LEU A 163 -1.23 28.04 -24.29
N LEU A 164 -1.77 29.26 -24.21
CA LEU A 164 -2.23 29.87 -22.97
C LEU A 164 -3.37 29.06 -22.35
N PHE A 165 -4.32 28.60 -23.17
CA PHE A 165 -5.39 27.71 -22.73
C PHE A 165 -4.83 26.38 -22.22
N LEU A 166 -3.95 25.72 -22.98
CA LEU A 166 -3.35 24.45 -22.56
C LEU A 166 -2.56 24.58 -21.24
N ARG A 167 -1.81 25.68 -21.07
CA ARG A 167 -1.08 26.03 -19.84
C ARG A 167 -2.00 26.12 -18.64
N PHE A 168 -3.02 26.98 -18.73
CA PHE A 168 -3.82 27.34 -17.57
C PHE A 168 -5.05 26.47 -17.36
N ALA A 169 -5.54 25.75 -18.38
CA ALA A 169 -6.73 24.92 -18.25
C ALA A 169 -6.53 23.83 -17.19
N LEU A 170 -5.45 23.06 -17.31
CA LEU A 170 -5.16 21.98 -16.36
C LEU A 170 -4.86 22.53 -14.96
N VAL A 171 -4.00 23.54 -14.88
CA VAL A 171 -3.61 24.19 -13.63
C VAL A 171 -4.83 24.76 -12.90
N LEU A 172 -5.76 25.40 -13.60
CA LEU A 172 -6.98 25.92 -13.00
C LEU A 172 -7.94 24.82 -12.55
N VAL A 173 -8.08 23.74 -13.33
CA VAL A 173 -8.91 22.59 -12.93
C VAL A 173 -8.40 21.96 -11.65
N VAL A 174 -7.09 21.70 -11.56
CA VAL A 174 -6.48 21.11 -10.38
C VAL A 174 -6.51 22.07 -9.19
N ALA A 175 -6.25 23.36 -9.41
CA ALA A 175 -6.30 24.36 -8.35
C ALA A 175 -7.73 24.50 -7.78
N ALA A 176 -8.74 24.55 -8.65
CA ALA A 176 -10.14 24.57 -8.23
C ALA A 176 -10.51 23.31 -7.44
N ASN A 177 -10.02 22.15 -7.88
CA ASN A 177 -10.20 20.89 -7.17
C ASN A 177 -9.57 20.93 -5.77
N GLY A 178 -8.31 21.35 -5.65
CA GLY A 178 -7.64 21.48 -4.37
C GLY A 178 -8.29 22.51 -3.43
N LEU A 179 -8.87 23.59 -3.97
CA LEU A 179 -9.63 24.53 -3.16
C LEU A 179 -10.92 23.91 -2.59
N VAL A 180 -11.64 23.13 -3.40
CA VAL A 180 -12.85 22.44 -2.92
C VAL A 180 -12.50 21.32 -1.95
N ASP A 181 -11.43 20.57 -2.20
CA ASP A 181 -10.97 19.51 -1.32
C ASP A 181 -10.62 20.08 0.06
N ASN A 182 -9.74 21.09 0.10
CA ASN A 182 -9.35 21.75 1.36
C ASN A 182 -10.52 22.38 2.10
N ALA A 183 -11.49 22.96 1.40
CA ALA A 183 -12.61 23.66 2.04
C ALA A 183 -13.71 22.73 2.57
N PHE A 184 -13.90 21.54 1.96
CA PHE A 184 -15.09 20.72 2.23
C PHE A 184 -14.83 19.24 2.49
N LEU A 185 -13.75 18.67 1.92
CA LEU A 185 -13.54 17.22 1.88
C LEU A 185 -12.36 16.76 2.74
N TYR A 186 -11.30 17.57 2.87
CA TYR A 186 -10.03 17.19 3.51
C TYR A 186 -10.23 16.59 4.91
N GLU A 187 -10.94 17.31 5.80
CA GLU A 187 -11.21 16.80 7.16
C GLU A 187 -11.98 15.47 7.15
N ARG A 188 -12.95 15.31 6.24
CA ARG A 188 -13.78 14.11 6.15
C ARG A 188 -12.97 12.92 5.63
N THR A 189 -12.13 13.17 4.62
CA THR A 189 -11.25 12.14 4.06
C THR A 189 -10.24 11.67 5.10
N GLN A 190 -9.59 12.60 5.81
CA GLN A 190 -8.61 12.28 6.84
C GLN A 190 -9.21 11.53 8.03
N GLN A 191 -10.37 11.96 8.54
CA GLN A 191 -11.05 11.26 9.62
C GLN A 191 -11.40 9.81 9.26
N GLN A 192 -11.90 9.60 8.04
CA GLN A 192 -12.29 8.27 7.60
C GLN A 192 -11.06 7.39 7.29
N MET A 193 -9.99 7.98 6.74
CA MET A 193 -8.71 7.28 6.54
C MET A 193 -8.10 6.85 7.87
N HIS A 194 -8.11 7.72 8.88
CA HIS A 194 -7.59 7.41 10.21
C HIS A 194 -8.33 6.22 10.85
N ILE A 195 -9.63 6.09 10.62
CA ILE A 195 -10.38 4.92 11.10
C ILE A 195 -9.90 3.65 10.38
N LEU A 196 -9.63 3.72 9.08
CA LEU A 196 -9.08 2.62 8.28
C LEU A 196 -7.64 2.25 8.72
N GLU A 197 -6.77 3.23 8.96
CA GLU A 197 -5.40 3.01 9.43
C GLU A 197 -5.36 2.44 10.86
N SER A 198 -6.30 2.85 11.72
CA SER A 198 -6.45 2.28 13.07
C SER A 198 -6.85 0.80 13.06
N ILE A 199 -7.50 0.34 11.99
CA ILE A 199 -7.81 -1.08 11.77
C ILE A 199 -6.56 -1.83 11.30
N GLU A 200 -5.66 -1.19 10.55
CA GLU A 200 -4.38 -1.79 10.13
C GLU A 200 -3.36 -1.87 11.29
N GLY A 201 -3.51 -0.98 12.29
CA GLY A 201 -2.57 -0.83 13.40
C GLY A 201 -1.26 -0.18 12.97
N VAL A 202 -1.29 0.63 11.90
CA VAL A 202 -0.14 1.33 11.30
C VAL A 202 0.21 2.63 12.02
N GLN A 203 -0.59 3.07 13.00
CA GLN A 203 -0.28 4.32 13.67
C GLN A 203 0.85 4.16 14.70
N ASP A 204 2.00 4.73 14.31
CA ASP A 204 3.01 5.29 15.20
C ASP A 204 2.31 5.98 16.39
N GLN A 205 2.30 5.30 17.54
CA GLN A 205 2.11 6.00 18.81
C GLN A 205 3.37 6.81 19.10
N ASP A 206 3.49 7.95 18.43
CA ASP A 206 4.37 9.01 18.89
C ASP A 206 3.86 9.47 20.26
N ASN A 207 4.66 9.18 21.30
CA ASN A 207 4.57 9.73 22.67
C ASN A 207 3.32 9.42 23.52
N GLN A 208 2.95 8.15 23.67
CA GLN A 208 2.36 7.72 24.95
C GLN A 208 3.23 6.69 25.64
N LEU A 209 4.02 7.21 26.59
CA LEU A 209 4.72 6.54 27.67
C LEU A 209 4.30 5.07 27.82
N ILE A 210 5.12 4.16 27.28
CA ILE A 210 5.12 2.76 27.68
C ILE A 210 5.13 2.77 29.21
N ASN A 211 4.09 2.20 29.81
CA ASN A 211 3.95 2.19 31.25
C ASN A 211 5.25 1.64 31.86
N PRO A 212 5.96 2.36 32.74
CA PRO A 212 7.27 1.93 33.26
C PRO A 212 7.20 0.63 34.08
N ALA A 213 6.00 0.15 34.41
CA ALA A 213 5.78 -1.21 34.89
C ALA A 213 5.83 -2.24 33.75
N LEU A 214 5.13 -1.98 32.64
CA LEU A 214 5.11 -2.83 31.45
C LEU A 214 6.51 -2.95 30.81
N THR A 215 7.27 -1.85 30.70
CA THR A 215 8.66 -1.89 30.21
C THR A 215 9.55 -2.79 31.09
N ARG A 216 9.34 -2.80 32.40
CA ARG A 216 10.12 -3.64 33.34
C ARG A 216 9.76 -5.11 33.19
N ASP A 217 8.46 -5.42 33.13
CA ASP A 217 7.97 -6.80 32.95
C ASP A 217 8.48 -7.39 31.62
N LEU A 218 8.38 -6.65 30.51
CA LEU A 218 8.90 -7.11 29.21
C LEU A 218 10.42 -7.28 29.21
N THR A 219 11.16 -6.41 29.90
CA THR A 219 12.63 -6.54 30.00
C THR A 219 13.03 -7.76 30.82
N GLU A 220 12.29 -8.04 31.91
CA GLU A 220 12.47 -9.24 32.72
C GLU A 220 12.17 -10.49 31.90
N ASP A 221 11.04 -10.53 31.20
CA ASP A 221 10.66 -11.65 30.32
C ASP A 221 11.70 -11.91 29.23
N ILE A 222 12.18 -10.88 28.52
CA ILE A 222 13.25 -11.02 27.52
C ILE A 222 14.50 -11.67 28.13
N SER A 223 14.90 -11.23 29.32
CA SER A 223 16.09 -11.76 29.98
C SER A 223 15.95 -13.25 30.33
N THR A 224 14.76 -13.69 30.77
CA THR A 224 14.49 -15.10 31.07
C THR A 224 14.47 -15.95 29.81
N LEU A 225 13.87 -15.45 28.73
CA LEU A 225 13.82 -16.10 27.43
C LEU A 225 15.22 -16.26 26.80
N GLN A 226 16.08 -15.24 26.92
CA GLN A 226 17.47 -15.32 26.47
C GLN A 226 18.28 -16.35 27.27
N GLN A 227 18.03 -16.49 28.57
CA GLN A 227 18.65 -17.53 29.39
C GLN A 227 18.20 -18.93 28.94
N GLN A 228 16.92 -19.14 28.65
CA GLN A 228 16.39 -20.40 28.12
C GLN A 228 16.97 -20.73 26.74
N LEU A 229 17.13 -19.74 25.86
CA LEU A 229 17.76 -19.95 24.55
C LEU A 229 19.20 -20.46 24.70
N THR A 230 19.93 -19.89 25.67
CA THR A 230 21.31 -20.27 25.98
C THR A 230 21.40 -21.68 26.58
N SER A 231 20.49 -22.05 27.48
CA SER A 231 20.44 -23.42 28.02
C SER A 231 20.09 -24.44 26.93
N ASN A 232 19.10 -24.15 26.10
CA ASN A 232 18.70 -25.04 25.00
C ASN A 232 19.84 -25.23 24.00
N SER A 233 20.59 -24.16 23.70
CA SER A 233 21.75 -24.24 22.79
C SER A 233 22.84 -25.18 23.33
N ARG A 234 23.10 -25.14 24.65
CA ARG A 234 24.04 -26.07 25.31
C ARG A 234 23.55 -27.51 25.25
N THR A 235 22.25 -27.74 25.42
CA THR A 235 21.65 -29.08 25.33
C THR A 235 21.71 -29.64 23.92
N VAL A 236 21.41 -28.84 22.90
CA VAL A 236 21.52 -29.22 21.48
C VAL A 236 22.94 -29.64 21.14
N LEU A 237 23.97 -28.89 21.60
CA LEU A 237 25.37 -29.25 21.37
C LEU A 237 25.74 -30.59 22.03
N LYS A 238 25.28 -30.84 23.26
CA LYS A 238 25.51 -32.14 23.94
C LYS A 238 24.84 -33.29 23.20
N LEU A 239 23.59 -33.12 22.76
CA LEU A 239 22.86 -34.13 21.99
C LEU A 239 23.56 -34.43 20.65
N GLN A 240 24.04 -33.40 19.97
CA GLN A 240 24.79 -33.55 18.72
C GLN A 240 26.08 -34.38 18.93
N GLN A 241 26.80 -34.14 20.03
CA GLN A 241 28.00 -34.91 20.38
C GLN A 241 27.65 -36.37 20.72
N GLN A 242 26.59 -36.61 21.47
CA GLN A 242 26.10 -37.96 21.80
C GLN A 242 25.66 -38.73 20.55
N GLN A 243 25.02 -38.04 19.60
CA GLN A 243 24.59 -38.63 18.34
C GLN A 243 25.77 -39.09 17.48
N GLN A 244 26.84 -38.29 17.41
CA GLN A 244 28.06 -38.67 16.69
C GLN A 244 28.73 -39.91 17.31
N GLN A 245 28.85 -39.96 18.63
CA GLN A 245 29.40 -41.12 19.32
C GLN A 245 28.51 -42.37 19.11
N GLY A 246 27.19 -42.20 19.23
CA GLY A 246 26.22 -43.27 19.00
C GLY A 246 26.28 -43.85 17.59
N GLN A 247 26.50 -43.02 16.56
CA GLN A 247 26.68 -43.45 15.17
C GLN A 247 27.95 -44.29 14.98
N GLN A 248 29.06 -43.89 15.60
CA GLN A 248 30.32 -44.64 15.53
C GLN A 248 30.18 -46.02 16.19
N GLU A 249 29.53 -46.08 17.35
CA GLU A 249 29.27 -47.35 18.04
C GLU A 249 28.32 -48.25 17.24
N LEU A 250 27.28 -47.69 16.62
CA LEU A 250 26.38 -48.44 15.74
C LEU A 250 27.12 -49.04 14.55
N ALA A 251 27.96 -48.26 13.88
CA ALA A 251 28.77 -48.75 12.78
C ALA A 251 29.69 -49.91 13.24
N GLY A 252 30.27 -49.81 14.43
CA GLY A 252 31.09 -50.89 15.01
C GLY A 252 30.29 -52.16 15.31
N LEU A 253 29.07 -52.02 15.87
CA LEU A 253 28.18 -53.16 16.13
C LEU A 253 27.68 -53.82 14.84
N GLU A 254 27.38 -53.03 13.80
CA GLU A 254 26.98 -53.53 12.49
C GLU A 254 28.13 -54.29 11.81
N GLN A 255 29.36 -53.78 11.86
CA GLN A 255 30.54 -54.52 11.38
C GLN A 255 30.77 -55.83 12.13
N GLN A 256 30.58 -55.84 13.45
CA GLN A 256 30.65 -57.06 14.25
C GLN A 256 29.57 -58.06 13.84
N LEU A 257 28.35 -57.59 13.54
CA LEU A 257 27.26 -58.44 13.05
C LEU A 257 27.65 -59.10 11.72
N ASP A 258 28.15 -58.31 10.77
CA ASP A 258 28.53 -58.79 9.45
C ASP A 258 29.65 -59.82 9.52
N SER A 259 30.69 -59.56 10.33
CA SER A 259 31.78 -60.52 10.53
C SER A 259 31.31 -61.84 11.16
N LEU A 260 30.35 -61.78 12.08
CA LEU A 260 29.78 -62.97 12.73
C LEU A 260 28.86 -63.73 11.79
N LEU A 261 28.13 -63.03 10.91
CA LEU A 261 27.38 -63.65 9.84
C LEU A 261 28.30 -64.33 8.85
N ASP A 262 29.46 -63.75 8.50
CA ASP A 262 30.50 -64.33 7.62
C ASP A 262 31.17 -65.58 8.18
N GLU A 263 31.31 -65.66 9.51
CA GLU A 263 31.78 -66.88 10.18
C GLU A 263 30.72 -68.01 10.17
N LEU A 264 29.43 -67.65 10.13
CA LEU A 264 28.31 -68.59 10.09
C LEU A 264 28.05 -69.09 8.65
N GLY A 265 28.15 -70.41 8.43
CA GLY A 265 27.87 -71.02 7.13
C GLY A 265 26.44 -70.74 6.61
N VAL A 266 26.27 -70.75 5.28
CA VAL A 266 25.03 -70.38 4.56
C VAL A 266 23.77 -71.09 5.09
N LEU A 267 23.90 -72.34 5.56
CA LEU A 267 22.80 -73.13 6.12
C LEU A 267 22.36 -72.67 7.53
N GLN A 268 23.27 -72.14 8.35
CA GLN A 268 22.93 -71.55 9.65
C GLN A 268 22.24 -70.19 9.47
N ARG A 269 22.64 -69.40 8.47
CA ARG A 269 22.04 -68.09 8.15
C ARG A 269 20.56 -68.19 7.77
N LEU A 270 20.14 -69.28 7.13
CA LEU A 270 18.75 -69.52 6.69
C LEU A 270 17.87 -70.21 7.75
N ASN A 271 18.43 -70.57 8.92
CA ASN A 271 17.70 -71.26 9.96
C ASN A 271 16.92 -70.28 10.85
N TYR A 272 15.74 -69.86 10.39
CA TYR A 272 14.85 -68.94 11.10
C TYR A 272 14.24 -69.51 12.39
N LEU A 273 14.29 -70.83 12.61
CA LEU A 273 13.63 -71.50 13.74
C LEU A 273 14.50 -71.55 15.01
N LYS A 274 15.83 -71.43 14.88
CA LYS A 274 16.78 -71.32 16.02
C LYS A 274 17.95 -70.40 15.64
N PRO A 275 17.81 -69.07 15.81
CA PRO A 275 18.89 -68.13 15.60
C PRO A 275 20.10 -68.43 16.50
N ASP A 276 21.31 -68.12 16.03
CA ASP A 276 22.49 -68.15 16.91
C ASP A 276 22.30 -67.07 18.02
N PRO A 277 22.40 -67.44 19.30
CA PRO A 277 22.18 -66.50 20.42
C PRO A 277 23.10 -65.28 20.37
N ARG A 278 24.26 -65.36 19.71
CA ARG A 278 25.18 -64.23 19.52
C ARG A 278 24.62 -63.21 18.52
N VAL A 279 23.98 -63.68 17.44
CA VAL A 279 23.31 -62.83 16.44
C VAL A 279 22.13 -62.10 17.09
N GLU A 280 21.33 -62.80 17.89
CA GLU A 280 20.18 -62.22 18.57
C GLU A 280 20.60 -61.13 19.57
N GLN A 281 21.62 -61.38 20.38
CA GLN A 281 22.16 -60.39 21.32
C GLN A 281 22.71 -59.15 20.61
N LEU A 282 23.44 -59.32 19.50
CA LEU A 282 23.99 -58.18 18.76
C LEU A 282 22.88 -57.38 18.06
N THR A 283 21.91 -58.06 17.46
CA THR A 283 20.75 -57.43 16.81
C THR A 283 19.92 -56.64 17.81
N ALA A 284 19.73 -57.17 19.03
CA ALA A 284 19.04 -56.45 20.10
C ALA A 284 19.80 -55.19 20.53
N LYS A 285 21.14 -55.24 20.66
CA LYS A 285 21.97 -54.07 20.96
C LYS A 285 21.91 -53.01 19.86
N ILE A 286 21.98 -53.41 18.59
CA ILE A 286 21.84 -52.51 17.43
C ILE A 286 20.46 -51.84 17.45
N LYS A 287 19.39 -52.62 17.66
CA LYS A 287 18.02 -52.10 17.75
C LYS A 287 17.90 -51.06 18.87
N GLN A 288 18.37 -51.39 20.08
CA GLN A 288 18.35 -50.48 21.22
C GLN A 288 19.12 -49.17 20.93
N ARG A 289 20.30 -49.27 20.29
CA ARG A 289 21.09 -48.10 19.91
C ARG A 289 20.40 -47.25 18.84
N ARG A 290 19.78 -47.84 17.82
CA ARG A 290 18.99 -47.10 16.81
C ARG A 290 17.81 -46.36 17.44
N GLU A 291 17.09 -47.01 18.36
CA GLU A 291 15.99 -46.37 19.09
C GLU A 291 16.48 -45.17 19.92
N MET A 292 17.62 -45.28 20.59
CA MET A 292 18.22 -44.14 21.31
C MET A 292 18.60 -42.99 20.37
N GLN A 293 19.19 -43.31 19.21
CA GLN A 293 19.54 -42.30 18.22
C GLN A 293 18.31 -41.56 17.68
N GLN A 294 17.21 -42.28 17.45
CA GLN A 294 15.95 -41.69 17.01
C GLN A 294 15.32 -40.79 18.09
N ARG A 295 15.39 -41.19 19.37
CA ARG A 295 14.93 -40.35 20.49
C ARG A 295 15.70 -39.05 20.58
N TRP A 296 17.04 -39.11 20.50
CA TRP A 296 17.88 -37.91 20.52
C TRP A 296 17.63 -36.99 19.33
N GLN A 297 17.36 -37.53 18.15
CA GLN A 297 16.97 -36.73 16.97
C GLN A 297 15.64 -36.01 17.19
N ASN A 298 14.63 -36.70 17.72
CA ASN A 298 13.32 -36.09 18.01
C ASN A 298 13.45 -35.01 19.09
N GLU A 299 14.24 -35.26 20.13
CA GLU A 299 14.51 -34.29 21.20
C GLU A 299 15.23 -33.04 20.66
N GLN A 300 16.23 -33.23 19.78
CA GLN A 300 16.91 -32.13 19.11
C GLN A 300 15.93 -31.29 18.26
N GLN A 301 15.05 -31.92 17.47
CA GLN A 301 14.05 -31.21 16.68
C GLN A 301 13.08 -30.41 17.56
N ASN A 302 12.65 -30.97 18.69
CA ASN A 302 11.78 -30.27 19.64
C ASN A 302 12.48 -29.06 20.26
N LEU A 303 13.76 -29.19 20.64
CA LEU A 303 14.54 -28.07 21.17
C LEU A 303 14.77 -26.97 20.14
N LEU A 304 15.00 -27.32 18.86
CA LEU A 304 15.13 -26.36 17.78
C LEU A 304 13.81 -25.60 17.53
N ARG A 305 12.66 -26.29 17.61
CA ARG A 305 11.34 -25.65 17.54
C ARG A 305 11.10 -24.69 18.71
N GLN A 306 11.45 -25.10 19.93
CA GLN A 306 11.37 -24.22 21.11
C GLN A 306 12.27 -22.99 20.97
N GLN A 307 13.49 -23.14 20.43
CA GLN A 307 14.37 -22.00 20.18
C GLN A 307 13.80 -21.00 19.16
N ALA A 308 13.13 -21.49 18.11
CA ALA A 308 12.47 -20.63 17.14
C ALA A 308 11.31 -19.84 17.78
N ASP A 309 10.48 -20.51 18.59
CA ASP A 309 9.38 -19.87 19.32
C ASP A 309 9.88 -18.79 20.30
N ILE A 310 10.91 -19.13 21.10
CA ILE A 310 11.52 -18.19 22.04
C ILE A 310 12.12 -16.97 21.31
N ARG A 311 12.80 -17.14 20.17
CA ARG A 311 13.33 -16.01 19.38
C ARG A 311 12.23 -15.09 18.88
N ASN A 312 11.11 -15.66 18.42
CA ASN A 312 9.97 -14.88 17.98
C ASN A 312 9.37 -14.07 19.14
N GLN A 313 9.21 -14.67 20.32
CA GLN A 313 8.72 -13.97 21.52
C GLN A 313 9.63 -12.81 21.94
N VAL A 314 10.96 -13.01 21.92
CA VAL A 314 11.93 -11.95 22.21
C VAL A 314 11.81 -10.81 21.20
N GLN A 315 11.74 -11.12 19.90
CA GLN A 315 11.59 -10.11 18.86
C GLN A 315 10.29 -9.30 19.00
N LEU A 316 9.18 -9.95 19.38
CA LEU A 316 7.90 -9.28 19.63
C LEU A 316 7.96 -8.35 20.83
N ALA A 317 8.59 -8.79 21.91
CA ALA A 317 8.81 -8.00 23.10
C ALA A 317 9.70 -6.78 22.80
N GLU A 318 10.75 -6.94 21.99
CA GLU A 318 11.62 -5.84 21.54
C GLU A 318 10.86 -4.84 20.65
N MET A 319 10.05 -5.30 19.70
CA MET A 319 9.21 -4.42 18.86
C MET A 319 8.19 -3.63 19.69
N ALA A 320 7.58 -4.26 20.71
CA ALA A 320 6.70 -3.59 21.65
C ALA A 320 7.42 -2.54 22.51
N LEU A 321 8.67 -2.80 22.90
CA LEU A 321 9.52 -1.83 23.62
C LEU A 321 9.97 -0.67 22.74
N GLU A 322 10.12 -0.87 21.43
CA GLU A 322 10.44 0.18 20.46
C GLU A 322 9.25 1.06 20.09
N GLY A 323 8.06 0.85 20.67
CA GLY A 323 6.83 1.56 20.30
C GLY A 323 6.31 1.17 18.91
N LYS A 324 6.96 0.21 18.25
CA LYS A 324 6.57 -0.39 16.98
C LYS A 324 5.63 -1.54 17.28
N THR A 325 4.45 -1.24 17.80
CA THR A 325 3.43 -2.27 17.99
C THR A 325 3.18 -2.97 16.66
N PRO A 326 3.22 -4.31 16.60
CA PRO A 326 2.86 -5.01 15.38
C PRO A 326 1.39 -4.70 15.08
N GLY A 327 1.13 -4.07 13.94
CA GLY A 327 -0.23 -3.84 13.46
C GLY A 327 -1.04 -5.13 13.43
N PHE A 328 -2.36 -4.99 13.39
CA PHE A 328 -3.31 -6.11 13.33
C PHE A 328 -2.94 -7.13 12.24
N PHE A 329 -2.43 -6.66 11.09
CA PHE A 329 -1.94 -7.50 10.00
C PHE A 329 -0.61 -8.20 10.29
N ALA A 330 0.30 -7.58 11.06
CA ALA A 330 1.54 -8.20 11.48
C ALA A 330 1.29 -9.31 12.51
N ALA A 331 0.36 -9.10 13.45
CA ALA A 331 -0.07 -10.15 14.37
C ALA A 331 -0.61 -11.39 13.63
N ILE A 332 -1.34 -11.18 12.53
CA ILE A 332 -1.94 -12.25 11.72
C ILE A 332 -0.93 -12.92 10.78
N ALA A 333 -0.03 -12.15 10.17
CA ALA A 333 1.11 -12.69 9.42
C ALA A 333 2.05 -13.51 10.32
N ASN A 334 2.18 -13.12 11.59
CA ASN A 334 2.97 -13.85 12.58
C ASN A 334 2.26 -15.15 13.00
N SER A 335 0.94 -15.15 13.19
CA SER A 335 0.16 -16.39 13.31
C SER A 335 0.33 -17.29 12.08
N PHE A 336 0.42 -16.74 10.87
CA PHE A 336 0.68 -17.49 9.63
C PHE A 336 2.07 -18.16 9.60
N SER A 337 3.11 -17.49 10.12
CA SER A 337 4.45 -18.08 10.24
C SER A 337 4.52 -19.23 11.26
N SER A 338 3.65 -19.21 12.28
CA SER A 338 3.49 -20.30 13.26
C SER A 338 2.61 -21.46 12.77
N LEU A 339 1.97 -21.31 11.62
CA LEU A 339 1.04 -22.27 11.00
C LEU A 339 1.69 -23.24 10.00
N GLY A 340 3.03 -23.33 10.00
CA GLY A 340 3.79 -24.17 9.07
C GLY A 340 3.54 -25.68 9.18
N ASP A 341 2.89 -26.17 10.23
CA ASP A 341 2.42 -27.56 10.34
C ASP A 341 1.18 -27.63 11.25
N GLY A 342 -0.04 -27.68 10.67
CA GLY A 342 -1.25 -28.07 11.41
C GLY A 342 -2.55 -27.30 11.10
N ILE A 343 -3.11 -27.49 9.90
CA ILE A 343 -4.43 -26.96 9.52
C ILE A 343 -5.57 -27.48 10.45
N ALA A 344 -5.35 -28.60 11.16
CA ALA A 344 -6.33 -29.15 12.11
C ALA A 344 -6.40 -28.40 13.46
N ALA A 345 -5.33 -27.70 13.89
CA ALA A 345 -5.31 -26.96 15.15
C ALA A 345 -5.99 -25.58 15.07
N VAL A 346 -6.26 -25.11 13.84
CA VAL A 346 -6.92 -23.83 13.57
C VAL A 346 -8.41 -23.86 13.93
N LYS A 347 -9.05 -25.02 13.79
CA LYS A 347 -10.50 -25.17 14.04
C LYS A 347 -10.88 -24.90 15.51
N ASP A 348 -9.97 -25.18 16.45
CA ASP A 348 -10.25 -25.10 17.88
C ASP A 348 -9.62 -23.87 18.57
N ALA A 349 -8.63 -23.21 17.94
CA ALA A 349 -7.91 -22.07 18.52
C ALA A 349 -8.58 -20.70 18.28
N VAL A 350 -9.60 -20.63 17.42
CA VAL A 350 -10.31 -19.38 17.15
C VAL A 350 -11.47 -19.23 18.12
N ASN A 351 -11.23 -18.43 19.15
CA ASN A 351 -12.24 -18.07 20.14
C ASN A 351 -13.47 -17.41 19.48
N PRO A 352 -14.70 -17.88 19.71
CA PRO A 352 -15.94 -17.28 19.18
C PRO A 352 -16.08 -15.78 19.51
N ARG A 353 -15.48 -15.34 20.63
CA ARG A 353 -15.43 -13.93 21.06
C ARG A 353 -14.58 -13.06 20.15
N LEU A 354 -13.44 -13.56 19.67
CA LEU A 354 -12.54 -12.84 18.77
C LEU A 354 -13.21 -12.62 17.42
N VAL A 355 -13.92 -13.64 16.91
CA VAL A 355 -14.67 -13.55 15.65
C VAL A 355 -15.80 -12.52 15.73
N TYR A 356 -16.53 -12.47 16.84
CA TYR A 356 -17.59 -11.48 17.03
C TYR A 356 -17.05 -10.04 17.12
N GLN A 357 -15.95 -9.83 17.85
CA GLN A 357 -15.27 -8.53 17.90
C GLN A 357 -14.71 -8.11 16.54
N LEU A 358 -14.24 -9.08 15.74
CA LEU A 358 -13.81 -8.86 14.37
C LEU A 358 -14.97 -8.44 13.48
N LYS A 359 -16.11 -9.13 13.57
CA LYS A 359 -17.31 -8.80 12.82
C LYS A 359 -17.75 -7.37 13.09
N GLN A 360 -17.79 -6.95 14.35
CA GLN A 360 -18.24 -5.60 14.72
C GLN A 360 -17.32 -4.51 14.16
N ARG A 361 -15.99 -4.72 14.21
CA ARG A 361 -15.02 -3.78 13.61
C ARG A 361 -15.06 -3.78 12.08
N LEU A 362 -15.39 -4.92 11.46
CA LEU A 362 -15.55 -5.04 10.02
C LEU A 362 -16.84 -4.35 9.53
N ASP A 363 -17.95 -4.44 10.26
CA ASP A 363 -19.18 -3.70 9.96
C ASP A 363 -18.94 -2.17 10.01
N ASP A 364 -18.18 -1.68 10.98
CA ASP A 364 -17.77 -0.27 11.04
C ASP A 364 -16.83 0.10 9.86
N ALA A 365 -15.98 -0.84 9.43
CA ALA A 365 -15.11 -0.64 8.27
C ALA A 365 -15.89 -0.50 6.96
N VAL A 366 -17.01 -1.22 6.78
CA VAL A 366 -17.88 -1.11 5.58
C VAL A 366 -18.26 0.34 5.31
N THR A 367 -18.83 0.99 6.33
CA THR A 367 -19.37 2.34 6.18
C THR A 367 -18.25 3.33 5.89
N ASN A 368 -17.10 3.17 6.55
CA ASN A 368 -15.95 4.03 6.33
C ASN A 368 -15.33 3.83 4.96
N ILE A 369 -15.16 2.59 4.50
CA ILE A 369 -14.67 2.27 3.15
C ILE A 369 -15.55 2.91 2.09
N LEU A 370 -16.87 2.79 2.22
CA LEU A 370 -17.81 3.40 1.27
C LEU A 370 -17.68 4.93 1.23
N ASN A 371 -17.56 5.57 2.40
CA ASN A 371 -17.40 7.01 2.46
C ASN A 371 -16.05 7.46 1.88
N VAL A 372 -14.95 6.77 2.21
CA VAL A 372 -13.62 7.06 1.65
C VAL A 372 -13.67 6.88 0.14
N MET A 373 -14.22 5.77 -0.35
CA MET A 373 -14.40 5.50 -1.77
C MET A 373 -15.15 6.63 -2.47
N ALA A 374 -16.27 7.06 -1.91
CA ALA A 374 -17.09 8.13 -2.47
C ALA A 374 -16.36 9.48 -2.48
N LEU A 375 -15.65 9.83 -1.40
CA LEU A 375 -14.86 11.06 -1.31
C LEU A 375 -13.71 11.06 -2.32
N PHE A 376 -12.98 9.96 -2.45
CA PHE A 376 -11.93 9.84 -3.46
C PHE A 376 -12.50 9.92 -4.86
N PHE A 377 -13.56 9.17 -5.18
CA PHE A 377 -14.20 9.25 -6.50
C PHE A 377 -14.68 10.66 -6.83
N LEU A 378 -15.23 11.37 -5.84
CA LEU A 378 -15.63 12.77 -5.97
C LEU A 378 -14.43 13.67 -6.29
N LYS A 379 -13.36 13.62 -5.48
CA LYS A 379 -12.22 14.54 -5.63
C LYS A 379 -11.27 14.18 -6.77
N THR A 380 -11.09 12.92 -7.12
CA THR A 380 -10.10 12.52 -8.14
C THR A 380 -10.68 12.35 -9.53
N LEU A 381 -12.01 12.23 -9.66
CA LEU A 381 -12.66 11.87 -10.91
C LEU A 381 -13.81 12.83 -11.24
N LEU A 382 -14.79 12.97 -10.35
CA LEU A 382 -16.00 13.77 -10.62
C LEU A 382 -15.70 15.28 -10.69
N LEU A 383 -15.05 15.84 -9.67
CA LEU A 383 -14.73 17.27 -9.61
C LEU A 383 -13.79 17.72 -10.73
N PRO A 384 -12.67 17.03 -11.04
CA PRO A 384 -11.82 17.40 -12.17
C PRO A 384 -12.56 17.40 -13.50
N LEU A 385 -13.42 16.40 -13.76
CA LEU A 385 -14.23 16.34 -14.99
C LEU A 385 -15.27 17.46 -15.03
N LEU A 386 -15.91 17.77 -13.91
CA LEU A 386 -16.86 18.86 -13.80
C LEU A 386 -16.17 20.20 -14.09
N PHE A 387 -15.02 20.47 -13.46
CA PHE A 387 -14.28 21.71 -13.71
C PHE A 387 -13.78 21.80 -15.14
N LEU A 388 -13.31 20.70 -15.73
CA LEU A 388 -12.91 20.65 -17.13
C LEU A 388 -14.10 20.95 -18.06
N TYR A 389 -15.28 20.41 -17.77
CA TYR A 389 -16.49 20.70 -18.52
C TYR A 389 -16.90 22.18 -18.40
N VAL A 390 -16.90 22.73 -17.20
CA VAL A 390 -17.21 24.15 -16.95
C VAL A 390 -16.21 25.05 -17.67
N LEU A 391 -14.93 24.74 -17.60
CA LEU A 391 -13.85 25.50 -18.24
C LEU A 391 -13.99 25.45 -19.77
N LYS A 392 -14.26 24.27 -20.35
CA LYS A 392 -14.54 24.11 -21.78
C LYS A 392 -15.76 24.95 -22.22
N LYS A 393 -16.84 24.91 -21.44
CA LYS A 393 -18.07 25.67 -21.74
C LYS A 393 -17.81 27.17 -21.70
N GLY A 394 -17.10 27.65 -20.68
CA GLY A 394 -16.68 29.04 -20.56
C GLY A 394 -15.83 29.50 -21.74
N PHE A 395 -14.84 28.69 -22.14
CA PHE A 395 -14.01 28.98 -23.30
C PHE A 395 -14.81 29.05 -24.60
N THR A 396 -15.76 28.13 -24.78
CA THR A 396 -16.63 28.11 -25.97
C THR A 396 -17.52 29.35 -26.04
N VAL A 397 -18.08 29.80 -24.92
CA VAL A 397 -18.88 31.04 -24.84
C VAL A 397 -18.04 32.26 -25.22
N ILE A 398 -16.83 32.38 -24.68
CA ILE A 398 -15.91 33.49 -24.99
C ILE A 398 -15.48 33.46 -26.47
N TRP A 399 -15.28 32.28 -27.03
CA TRP A 399 -14.89 32.12 -28.44
C TRP A 399 -16.04 32.39 -29.43
N GLN A 400 -17.27 32.08 -29.05
CA GLN A 400 -18.46 32.31 -29.89
C GLN A 400 -19.00 33.74 -29.79
N SER A 401 -18.72 34.45 -28.69
CA SER A 401 -18.95 35.89 -28.63
C SER A 401 -18.02 36.58 -29.63
N LYS A 402 -18.52 36.85 -30.84
CA LYS A 402 -17.87 37.77 -31.78
C LYS A 402 -17.79 39.13 -31.07
N PRO A 403 -16.61 39.63 -30.66
CA PRO A 403 -16.53 41.04 -30.32
C PRO A 403 -16.95 41.78 -31.58
N ALA A 404 -17.91 42.70 -31.47
CA ALA A 404 -18.27 43.58 -32.56
C ALA A 404 -17.00 44.36 -32.94
N VAL A 405 -16.28 43.88 -33.96
CA VAL A 405 -15.26 44.65 -34.63
C VAL A 405 -16.04 45.69 -35.42
N VAL A 406 -16.39 46.78 -34.74
CA VAL A 406 -16.90 47.97 -35.39
C VAL A 406 -15.72 48.54 -36.15
N ASN A 407 -15.80 48.44 -37.48
CA ASN A 407 -14.79 48.91 -38.43
C ASN A 407 -14.30 50.32 -38.13
#